data_AF-G9KDT9-F1
#
_entry.id   AF-G9KDT9-F1
#
_cell.length_a   1.000
_cell.length_b   1.000
_cell.length_c   1.000
_cell.angle_alpha   90.00
_cell.angle_beta   90.00
_cell.angle_gamma   90.00
#
_symmetry.space_group_name_H-M   'P 1'
#
loop_
_entity.id
_entity.type
_entity.pdbx_description
1 polymer ?
#
loop_
_entity_poly.entity_id
_entity_poly.type
_entity_poly.pdbx_seq_one_letter_code
_entity_poly.pdbx_strand_id
1 'polypeptide(L)' 'KPGFDGGLPQRFQIRYEALETSGFLYVDVLPPEATTFTLTGLQPSTRYRIWLLASNALGDSGVTDKGSQITITTPG' A
#
# COMPACT_ATOMS: atom_id res chain seq x y z
N LYS A 1 11.48 -11.99 10.70
CA LYS A 1 10.52 -12.00 11.83
C LYS A 1 9.49 -10.92 11.53
N PRO A 2 8.17 -11.18 11.58
CA PRO A 2 7.19 -10.10 11.49
C PRO A 2 7.52 -9.02 12.53
N GLY A 3 7.32 -7.76 12.18
CA GLY A 3 7.57 -6.62 13.07
C GLY A 3 6.63 -6.61 14.28
N PHE A 4 6.85 -5.66 15.19
CA PHE A 4 5.95 -5.42 16.32
C PHE A 4 4.61 -4.86 15.79
N ASP A 5 3.50 -5.54 16.11
CA ASP A 5 2.14 -5.20 15.67
C ASP A 5 1.35 -4.33 16.67
N GLY A 6 2.01 -3.84 17.73
CA GLY A 6 1.32 -3.06 18.76
C GLY A 6 0.34 -3.88 19.61
N GLY A 7 0.30 -5.21 19.47
CA GLY A 7 -0.56 -6.11 20.25
C GLY A 7 -2.02 -6.18 19.81
N LEU A 8 -2.40 -5.54 18.71
CA LEU A 8 -3.74 -5.61 18.12
C LEU A 8 -3.67 -6.15 16.69
N PRO A 9 -4.65 -6.97 16.25
CA PRO A 9 -4.72 -7.41 14.87
C PRO A 9 -4.71 -6.23 13.91
N GLN A 10 -3.80 -6.26 12.95
CA GLN A 10 -3.65 -5.23 11.92
C GLN A 10 -4.20 -5.73 10.59
N ARG A 11 -4.67 -4.79 9.77
CA ARG A 11 -4.98 -5.01 8.35
C ARG A 11 -4.25 -3.98 7.53
N PHE A 12 -3.86 -4.37 6.31
CA PHE A 12 -3.18 -3.48 5.39
C PHE A 12 -3.94 -3.39 4.06
N GLN A 13 -3.94 -2.19 3.49
CA GLN A 13 -4.48 -1.91 2.17
C GLN A 13 -3.46 -1.08 1.39
N ILE A 14 -3.26 -1.42 0.12
CA ILE A 14 -2.47 -0.61 -0.79
C ILE A 14 -3.41 0.33 -1.53
N ARG A 15 -3.14 1.62 -1.44
CA ARG A 15 -3.73 2.65 -2.30
C ARG A 15 -2.72 3.01 -3.38
N TYR A 16 -3.15 3.21 -4.62
CA TYR A 16 -2.25 3.66 -5.68
C TYR A 16 -2.95 4.48 -6.76
N GLU A 17 -2.20 5.35 -7.43
CA GLU A 17 -2.64 6.16 -8.56
C GLU A 17 -1.56 6.15 -9.65
N ALA A 18 -1.97 6.16 -10.93
CA ALA A 18 -1.07 6.49 -12.03
C ALA A 18 -0.93 8.01 -12.09
N LEU A 19 0.30 8.56 -12.11
CA LEU A 19 0.50 10.01 -11.99
C LEU A 19 -0.08 10.82 -13.16
N GLU A 20 -0.24 10.20 -14.33
CA GLU A 20 -0.80 10.83 -15.53
C GLU A 20 -2.33 10.64 -15.64
N THR A 21 -2.98 10.03 -14.65
CA THR A 21 -4.42 9.77 -14.67
C THR A 21 -5.04 10.06 -13.31
N SER A 22 -6.18 10.75 -13.30
CA SER A 22 -6.90 11.00 -12.06
C SER A 22 -7.56 9.73 -11.53
N GLY A 23 -7.35 9.42 -10.26
CA GLY A 23 -8.11 8.39 -9.54
C GLY A 23 -7.24 7.48 -8.70
N PHE A 24 -7.84 6.94 -7.64
CA PHE A 24 -7.18 5.99 -6.74
C PHE A 24 -7.78 4.60 -6.91
N LEU A 25 -6.89 3.62 -6.93
CA LEU A 25 -7.21 2.21 -6.82
C LEU A 25 -6.77 1.70 -5.45
N TYR A 26 -7.45 0.67 -4.97
CA TYR A 26 -7.24 0.07 -3.66
C TYR A 26 -7.17 -1.44 -3.79
N VAL A 27 -6.28 -2.08 -3.05
CA VAL A 27 -6.21 -3.54 -2.95
C VAL A 27 -5.87 -3.95 -1.52
N ASP A 28 -6.61 -4.93 -1.00
CA ASP A 28 -6.34 -5.48 0.32
C ASP A 28 -5.10 -6.37 0.28
N VAL A 29 -4.27 -6.27 1.31
CA VAL A 29 -3.12 -7.15 1.49
C VAL A 29 -3.58 -8.38 2.25
N LEU A 30 -3.53 -9.52 1.57
CA LEU A 30 -3.94 -10.80 2.14
C LEU A 30 -2.81 -11.84 2.00
N PRO A 31 -2.61 -12.70 3.02
CA PRO A 31 -3.27 -12.68 4.33
C PRO A 31 -2.81 -11.47 5.19
N PRO A 32 -3.51 -11.12 6.29
CA PRO A 32 -3.16 -9.97 7.13
C PRO A 32 -1.73 -9.98 7.68
N GLU A 33 -1.12 -11.16 7.83
CA GLU A 33 0.24 -11.36 8.33
C GLU A 33 1.31 -11.28 7.22
N ALA A 34 0.91 -11.00 5.97
CA ALA A 34 1.82 -10.90 4.85
C ALA A 34 2.87 -9.81 5.08
N THR A 35 4.13 -10.19 4.95
CA THR A 35 5.27 -9.25 5.01
C THR A 35 5.75 -8.82 3.63
N THR A 36 5.17 -9.41 2.58
CA THR A 36 5.47 -9.14 1.18
C THR A 36 4.17 -9.20 0.37
N PHE A 37 4.00 -8.28 -0.57
CA PHE A 37 2.85 -8.23 -1.48
C PHE A 37 3.32 -7.87 -2.89
N THR A 38 2.75 -8.52 -3.91
CA THR A 38 3.03 -8.20 -5.32
C THR A 38 1.81 -7.51 -5.93
N LEU A 39 1.96 -6.21 -6.23
CA LEU A 39 0.95 -5.45 -6.96
C LEU A 39 1.06 -5.75 -8.47
N THR A 40 0.00 -6.31 -9.05
CA THR A 40 -0.04 -6.75 -10.45
C THR A 40 -1.05 -5.95 -11.28
N GLY A 41 -1.06 -6.14 -12.60
CA GLY A 41 -2.04 -5.49 -13.50
C GLY A 41 -1.76 -4.01 -13.77
N LEU A 42 -0.55 -3.53 -13.45
CA LEU A 42 -0.13 -2.17 -13.74
C LEU A 42 0.24 -2.01 -15.21
N GLN A 43 0.02 -0.81 -15.76
CA GLN A 43 0.38 -0.50 -17.13
C GLN A 43 1.91 -0.40 -17.28
N PRO A 44 2.51 -0.86 -18.39
CA PRO A 44 3.94 -0.72 -18.64
C PRO A 44 4.32 0.75 -18.82
N SER A 45 5.60 1.08 -18.61
CA SER A 45 6.15 2.44 -18.76
C SER A 45 5.35 3.55 -18.04
N THR A 46 4.70 3.21 -16.93
CA THR A 46 3.76 4.11 -16.25
C THR A 46 4.25 4.43 -14.85
N ARG A 47 4.20 5.71 -14.48
CA ARG A 47 4.59 6.18 -13.14
C ARG A 47 3.42 6.05 -12.19
N TYR A 48 3.65 5.40 -11.06
CA TYR A 48 2.67 5.22 -10.00
C TYR A 48 3.15 5.85 -8.70
N ARG A 49 2.19 6.41 -7.95
CA ARG A 49 2.35 6.71 -6.53
C ARG A 49 1.55 5.68 -5.73
N ILE A 50 2.21 5.08 -4.74
CA ILE A 50 1.69 3.95 -3.98
C ILE A 50 1.79 4.27 -2.49
N TRP A 51 0.75 3.97 -1.73
CA TRP A 51 0.70 4.05 -0.27
C TRP A 51 0.36 2.71 0.35
N LEU A 52 1.01 2.39 1.47
CA LEU A 52 0.58 1.32 2.37
C LEU A 52 -0.20 1.92 3.53
N LEU A 53 -1.47 1.55 3.67
CA LEU A 53 -2.37 1.99 4.74
C LEU A 53 -2.53 0.85 5.75
N ALA A 54 -2.35 1.15 7.04
CA ALA A 54 -2.58 0.19 8.11
C ALA A 54 -3.83 0.58 8.91
N SER A 55 -4.54 -0.41 9.45
CA SER A 55 -5.67 -0.21 10.37
C SER A 55 -5.66 -1.25 11.48
N ASN A 56 -6.11 -0.87 12.67
CA ASN A 56 -6.37 -1.78 13.79
C ASN A 56 -7.62 -1.34 14.56
N ALA A 57 -7.90 -1.98 15.71
CA ALA A 57 -9.10 -1.66 16.51
C ALA A 57 -9.12 -0.22 17.09
N LEU A 58 -8.00 0.51 17.07
CA LEU A 58 -7.90 1.90 17.53
C LEU A 58 -8.03 2.93 16.40
N GLY A 59 -7.97 2.50 15.14
CA GLY A 59 -8.13 3.36 13.97
C GLY A 59 -7.15 3.07 12.84
N ASP A 60 -7.07 4.03 11.91
CA ASP A 60 -6.26 3.95 10.70
C ASP A 60 -4.95 4.75 10.82
N SER A 61 -3.93 4.33 10.09
CA SER A 61 -2.68 5.09 9.91
C SER A 61 -2.93 6.37 9.11
N GLY A 62 -2.13 7.41 9.36
CA GLY A 62 -2.18 8.63 8.55
C GLY A 62 -1.60 8.40 7.15
N VAL A 63 -2.32 8.83 6.10
CA VAL A 63 -1.83 8.82 4.70
C VAL A 63 -0.57 9.67 4.47
N THR A 64 -0.19 10.49 5.46
CA THR A 64 0.95 11.41 5.41
C THR A 64 2.16 10.92 6.21
N ASP A 65 2.10 9.72 6.79
CA ASP A 65 3.21 9.20 7.60
C ASP A 65 4.44 8.97 6.70
N LYS A 66 5.56 9.61 7.06
CA LYS A 66 6.82 9.52 6.31
C LYS A 66 7.25 8.05 6.24
N GLY A 67 7.29 7.48 5.03
CA GLY A 67 7.64 6.08 4.78
C GLY A 67 6.48 5.20 4.32
N SER A 68 5.24 5.69 4.35
CA SER A 68 4.07 4.96 3.81
C SER A 68 3.94 5.07 2.29
N GLN A 69 4.64 6.02 1.65
CA GLN A 69 4.52 6.33 0.22
C GLN A 69 5.81 6.03 -0.55
N ILE A 70 5.66 5.41 -1.73
CA ILE A 70 6.71 5.29 -2.74
C ILE A 70 6.23 5.74 -4.11
N THR A 71 7.15 6.18 -4.95
CA THR A 71 6.92 6.45 -6.37
C THR A 71 7.78 5.50 -7.20
N ILE A 72 7.18 4.82 -8.17
CA ILE A 72 7.86 3.84 -9.03
C ILE A 72 7.43 3.99 -10.49
N THR A 73 8.30 3.60 -11.42
CA THR A 73 7.96 3.46 -12.85
C THR A 73 8.01 1.99 -13.22
N THR A 74 6.93 1.46 -13.79
CA THR A 74 6.91 0.09 -14.29
C THR A 74 7.82 -0.04 -15.52
N PRO A 75 8.46 -1.20 -15.74
CA PRO A 75 9.19 -1.47 -16.97
C PRO A 75 8.29 -1.32 -18.21
N GLY A 76 8.92 -1.03 -19.35
CA GLY A 76 8.28 -1.06 -20.67
C GLY A 76 8.16 -2.47 -21.21
#